data_AF-A0A2X4T5E6-F1
#
_entry.id   AF-A0A2X4T5E6-F1
#
_cell.length_a   1.000
_cell.length_b   1.000
_cell.length_c   1.000
_cell.angle_alpha   90.00
_cell.angle_beta   90.00
_cell.angle_gamma   90.00
#
_symmetry.space_group_name_H-M   'P 1'
#
loop_
_entity.id
_entity.type
_entity.pdbx_description
1 polymer ?
#
loop_
_entity_poly.entity_id
_entity_poly.type
_entity_poly.pdbx_seq_one_letter_code
_entity_poly.pdbx_strand_id
1 'polypeptide(L)'
;MRYRVILFCLLGLLPVQLLWAAPAQRTFSDWQVTCNNQHFCVARNTGEHHGLVMTLSRSAGARTDAVLRIDRGGLAPPDAKEAAIAPRLLLDGKPLSFNTPHWRVSPWHLMTDDPATITAFLQTIQDAQAITLKKGVQTLSLAGLKAALLFIDAQQKRVGSETAWVGKGNEPPLSVPPAPALKGSPSLIQRPCR
;
A
#
# COMPACT_ATOMS: atom_id res chain seq x y z
N MET A 1 26.15 -26.60 -61.28
CA MET A 1 24.98 -27.00 -60.47
C MET A 1 25.46 -27.82 -59.29
N ARG A 2 25.10 -27.42 -58.06
CA ARG A 2 24.90 -28.22 -56.82
C ARG A 2 25.20 -27.36 -55.58
N TYR A 3 24.33 -26.36 -55.37
CA TYR A 3 23.94 -25.96 -54.01
C TYR A 3 23.22 -27.15 -53.37
N ARG A 4 23.48 -27.47 -52.10
CA ARG A 4 22.44 -27.74 -51.07
C ARG A 4 23.07 -28.27 -49.77
N VAL A 5 23.11 -27.43 -48.74
CA VAL A 5 22.22 -27.47 -47.55
C VAL A 5 22.90 -28.23 -46.40
N ILE A 6 23.69 -27.47 -45.64
CA ILE A 6 24.04 -27.80 -44.25
C ILE A 6 22.79 -27.44 -43.44
N LEU A 7 21.98 -28.44 -43.06
CA LEU A 7 20.81 -28.25 -42.22
C LEU A 7 21.28 -28.12 -40.76
N PHE A 8 21.47 -26.88 -40.30
CA PHE A 8 21.63 -26.54 -38.89
C PHE A 8 20.31 -26.86 -38.15
N CYS A 9 20.23 -28.00 -37.47
CA CYS A 9 19.20 -28.25 -36.47
C CYS A 9 19.56 -27.52 -35.15
N LEU A 10 19.36 -26.21 -35.13
CA LEU A 10 19.23 -25.40 -33.90
C LEU A 10 17.73 -25.22 -33.61
N LEU A 11 17.06 -26.28 -33.15
CA LEU A 11 15.70 -26.13 -32.60
C LEU A 11 15.83 -25.54 -31.19
N GLY A 12 15.25 -24.37 -31.03
CA GLY A 12 15.44 -23.46 -29.90
C GLY A 12 15.08 -24.04 -28.53
N LEU A 13 16.06 -24.01 -27.63
CA LEU A 13 15.82 -23.91 -26.20
C LEU A 13 15.24 -22.54 -25.91
N LEU A 14 13.92 -22.38 -26.04
CA LEU A 14 13.22 -21.24 -25.45
C LEU A 14 13.25 -21.45 -23.93
N PRO A 15 13.95 -20.63 -23.14
CA PRO A 15 13.81 -20.69 -21.70
C PRO A 15 12.36 -20.34 -21.40
N VAL A 16 11.59 -21.31 -20.88
CA VAL A 16 10.30 -21.04 -20.26
C VAL A 16 10.62 -20.12 -19.09
N GLN A 17 10.41 -18.82 -19.28
CA GLN A 17 10.50 -17.83 -18.22
C GLN A 17 9.37 -18.19 -17.25
N LEU A 18 9.68 -18.99 -16.23
CA LEU A 18 8.85 -19.10 -15.05
C LEU A 18 8.81 -17.68 -14.45
N LEU A 19 7.78 -16.92 -14.81
CA LEU A 19 7.42 -15.65 -14.17
C LEU A 19 7.03 -15.99 -12.73
N TRP A 20 8.05 -16.10 -11.89
CA TRP A 20 7.85 -16.17 -10.46
C TRP A 20 7.39 -14.78 -10.03
N ALA A 21 6.12 -14.65 -9.70
CA ALA A 21 5.61 -13.46 -9.04
C ALA A 21 6.19 -13.43 -7.62
N ALA A 22 7.43 -12.95 -7.48
CA ALA A 22 8.02 -12.69 -6.18
C ALA A 22 7.19 -11.61 -5.46
N PRO A 23 6.97 -11.72 -4.14
CA PRO A 23 6.33 -10.64 -3.39
C PRO A 23 7.14 -9.36 -3.60
N ALA A 24 6.47 -8.30 -4.04
CA ALA A 24 7.13 -7.04 -4.29
C ALA A 24 7.23 -6.30 -2.95
N GLN A 25 8.44 -6.20 -2.40
CA GLN A 25 8.72 -5.45 -1.20
C GLN A 25 9.73 -4.35 -1.50
N ARG A 26 9.39 -3.11 -1.14
CA ARG A 26 10.25 -1.95 -1.40
C ARG A 26 10.10 -0.89 -0.32
N THR A 27 11.22 -0.24 0.01
CA THR A 27 11.27 0.90 0.92
C THR A 27 11.42 2.20 0.13
N PHE A 28 10.73 3.25 0.59
CA PHE A 28 10.72 4.61 0.06
C PHE A 28 10.92 5.55 1.24
N SER A 29 12.17 5.94 1.52
CA SER A 29 12.51 6.73 2.71
C SER A 29 11.92 6.10 3.99
N ASP A 30 10.94 6.74 4.62
CA ASP A 30 10.32 6.28 5.87
C ASP A 30 9.07 5.42 5.64
N TRP A 31 8.91 4.85 4.45
CA TRP A 31 7.77 4.00 4.10
C TRP A 31 8.22 2.67 3.54
N GLN A 32 7.52 1.60 3.91
CA GLN A 32 7.68 0.29 3.31
C GLN A 32 6.38 -0.15 2.66
N VAL A 33 6.49 -0.68 1.44
CA VAL A 33 5.39 -1.30 0.71
C VAL A 33 5.69 -2.77 0.53
N THR A 34 4.68 -3.61 0.80
CA THR A 34 4.67 -5.04 0.49
C THR A 34 3.44 -5.37 -0.35
N CYS A 35 3.62 -6.06 -1.47
CA CYS A 35 2.53 -6.58 -2.28
C CYS A 35 2.65 -8.10 -2.43
N ASN A 36 1.53 -8.81 -2.27
CA ASN A 36 1.48 -10.25 -2.49
C ASN A 36 1.35 -10.59 -3.99
N ASN A 37 1.30 -11.89 -4.31
CA ASN A 37 1.14 -12.41 -5.68
C ASN A 37 -0.22 -12.06 -6.34
N GLN A 38 -1.20 -11.60 -5.58
CA GLN A 38 -2.47 -11.08 -6.08
C GLN A 38 -2.48 -9.55 -6.23
N HIS A 39 -1.32 -8.92 -6.04
CA HIS A 39 -1.15 -7.46 -6.01
C HIS A 39 -2.00 -6.78 -4.93
N PHE A 40 -2.39 -7.50 -3.87
CA PHE A 40 -2.83 -6.86 -2.64
C PHE A 40 -1.62 -6.21 -1.99
N CYS A 41 -1.67 -4.90 -1.82
CA CYS A 41 -0.54 -4.10 -1.36
C CYS A 41 -0.85 -3.47 -0.01
N VAL A 42 0.18 -3.37 0.83
CA VAL A 42 0.17 -2.69 2.12
C VAL A 42 1.35 -1.72 2.16
N ALA A 43 1.08 -0.45 2.43
CA ALA A 43 2.08 0.57 2.76
C ALA A 43 2.00 0.90 4.25
N ARG A 44 3.16 1.03 4.90
CA ARG A 44 3.27 1.41 6.30
C ARG A 44 4.49 2.31 6.51
N ASN A 45 4.39 3.31 7.38
CA ASN A 45 5.56 4.08 7.79
C ASN A 45 6.49 3.24 8.67
N THR A 46 7.80 3.47 8.56
CA THR A 46 8.87 2.70 9.19
C THR A 46 9.83 3.61 9.93
N GLY A 47 10.21 3.24 11.16
CA GLY A 47 11.06 4.02 12.05
C GLY A 47 10.51 3.99 13.47
N GLU A 48 11.27 4.53 14.42
CA GLU A 48 10.89 4.52 15.84
C GLU A 48 9.58 5.32 16.08
N HIS A 49 9.33 6.41 15.33
CA HIS A 49 8.08 7.22 15.18
C HIS A 49 7.23 7.48 16.45
N HIS A 50 7.81 7.21 17.62
CA HIS A 50 7.21 7.17 18.95
C HIS A 50 5.80 6.57 19.00
N GLY A 51 5.56 5.54 18.17
CA GLY A 51 4.33 4.76 18.14
C GLY A 51 3.23 5.24 17.19
N LEU A 52 3.40 6.33 16.42
CA LEU A 52 2.37 6.73 15.44
C LEU A 52 2.57 6.00 14.11
N VAL A 53 1.64 5.14 13.76
CA VAL A 53 1.73 4.23 12.63
C VAL A 53 0.53 4.43 11.72
N MET A 54 0.77 4.75 10.45
CA MET A 54 -0.23 4.66 9.40
C MET A 54 -0.03 3.40 8.59
N THR A 55 -1.13 2.67 8.35
CA THR A 55 -1.16 1.53 7.43
C THR A 55 -2.25 1.78 6.38
N LEU A 56 -1.86 1.65 5.12
CA LEU A 56 -2.74 1.75 3.97
C LEU A 56 -2.71 0.42 3.22
N SER A 57 -3.85 -0.24 3.06
CA SER A 57 -3.96 -1.47 2.27
C SER A 57 -4.95 -1.29 1.12
N ARG A 58 -4.68 -1.91 -0.03
CA ARG A 58 -5.59 -1.88 -1.19
C ARG A 58 -5.55 -3.18 -1.97
N SER A 59 -6.74 -3.67 -2.32
CA SER A 59 -6.92 -4.82 -3.21
C SER A 59 -6.66 -4.44 -4.67
N ALA A 60 -6.23 -5.41 -5.48
CA ALA A 60 -6.12 -5.23 -6.93
C ALA A 60 -7.51 -5.29 -7.61
N GLY A 61 -7.57 -4.94 -8.89
CA GLY A 61 -8.81 -4.93 -9.69
C GLY A 61 -9.48 -3.56 -9.81
N ALA A 62 -10.52 -3.47 -10.64
CA ALA A 62 -11.27 -2.23 -10.89
C ALA A 62 -11.92 -1.63 -9.62
N ARG A 63 -12.24 -2.47 -8.64
CA ARG A 63 -12.75 -2.05 -7.33
C ARG A 63 -11.70 -1.20 -6.60
N THR A 64 -12.17 -0.22 -5.85
CA THR A 64 -11.31 0.70 -5.08
C THR A 64 -11.25 0.32 -3.61
N ASP A 65 -11.45 -0.95 -3.29
CA ASP A 65 -11.50 -1.46 -1.92
C ASP A 65 -10.13 -1.25 -1.25
N ALA A 66 -10.12 -0.33 -0.28
CA ALA A 66 -8.93 0.09 0.44
C ALA A 66 -9.28 0.35 1.91
N VAL A 67 -8.29 0.26 2.78
CA VAL A 67 -8.41 0.56 4.20
C VAL A 67 -7.24 1.43 4.60
N LEU A 68 -7.51 2.53 5.28
CA LEU A 68 -6.52 3.38 5.90
C LEU A 68 -6.74 3.39 7.40
N ARG A 69 -5.67 3.15 8.16
CA ARG A 69 -5.65 3.28 9.61
C ARG A 69 -4.48 4.14 10.07
N ILE A 70 -4.67 4.89 11.15
CA ILE A 70 -3.63 5.54 11.92
C ILE A 70 -3.78 5.09 13.37
N ASP A 71 -2.76 4.42 13.87
CA ASP A 71 -2.69 3.83 15.19
C ASP A 71 -1.63 4.55 16.02
N ARG A 72 -1.96 4.86 17.27
CA ARG A 72 -1.00 5.26 18.30
C ARG A 72 -0.70 4.06 19.18
N GLY A 73 0.50 3.52 19.01
CA GLY A 73 1.06 2.50 19.88
C GLY A 73 1.39 3.03 21.28
N GLY A 74 1.45 2.11 22.23
CA GLY A 74 1.78 2.35 23.62
C GLY A 74 1.84 1.03 24.38
N LEU A 75 2.62 0.98 25.46
CA LEU A 75 2.78 -0.22 26.28
C LEU A 75 1.64 -0.40 27.30
N ALA A 76 0.91 0.68 27.62
CA ALA A 76 -0.17 0.68 28.58
C ALA A 76 -1.53 0.73 27.87
N PRO A 77 -2.57 0.06 28.43
CA PRO A 77 -3.92 0.25 27.94
C PRO A 77 -4.33 1.73 28.09
N PRO A 78 -5.15 2.21 27.16
CA PRO A 78 -5.55 3.61 27.13
C PRO A 78 -6.38 3.99 28.36
N ASP A 79 -6.16 5.20 28.87
CA ASP A 79 -7.03 5.78 29.89
C ASP A 79 -8.43 5.94 29.30
N ALA A 80 -9.45 5.45 30.01
CA ALA A 80 -10.85 5.56 29.61
C ALA A 80 -11.30 7.02 29.40
N LYS A 81 -10.57 7.99 29.96
CA LYS A 81 -10.84 9.44 29.82
C LYS A 81 -10.04 10.09 28.69
N GLU A 82 -9.16 9.37 28.00
CA GLU A 82 -8.33 9.96 26.97
C GLU A 82 -9.20 10.44 25.79
N ALA A 83 -8.97 11.68 25.36
CA ALA A 83 -9.67 12.25 24.21
C ALA A 83 -9.29 11.52 22.91
N ALA A 84 -10.26 11.44 21.99
CA ALA A 84 -10.09 10.93 20.64
C ALA A 84 -8.79 11.42 19.96
N ILE A 85 -8.12 10.56 19.20
CA ILE A 85 -6.84 10.90 18.56
C ILE A 85 -7.02 11.93 17.43
N ALA A 86 -8.10 11.82 16.65
CA ALA A 86 -8.33 12.63 15.45
C ALA A 86 -8.18 14.15 15.68
N PRO A 87 -8.88 14.80 16.63
CA PRO A 87 -8.75 16.25 16.85
C PRO A 87 -7.38 16.70 17.37
N ARG A 88 -6.50 15.77 17.70
CA ARG A 88 -5.14 16.03 18.20
C ARG A 88 -4.08 15.86 17.11
N LEU A 89 -4.44 15.32 15.94
CA LEU A 89 -3.48 15.17 14.84
C LEU A 89 -3.24 16.50 14.15
N LEU A 90 -1.98 16.77 13.86
CA LEU A 90 -1.52 17.96 13.14
C LEU A 90 -0.79 17.54 11.88
N LEU A 91 -1.09 18.18 10.75
CA LEU A 91 -0.34 18.09 9.51
C LEU A 91 0.58 19.31 9.41
N ASP A 92 1.90 19.10 9.44
CA ASP A 92 2.90 20.16 9.40
C ASP A 92 2.62 21.28 10.44
N GLY A 93 2.23 20.86 11.65
CA GLY A 93 1.90 21.75 12.78
C GLY A 93 0.50 22.38 12.75
N LYS A 94 -0.28 22.19 11.69
CA LYS A 94 -1.66 22.71 11.57
C LYS A 94 -2.69 21.62 11.88
N PRO A 95 -3.88 21.95 12.42
CA PRO A 95 -4.93 20.96 12.66
C PRO A 95 -5.28 20.15 11.41
N LEU A 96 -5.28 18.82 11.53
CA LEU A 96 -5.70 17.92 10.46
C LEU A 96 -7.19 17.59 10.64
N SER A 97 -8.00 18.01 9.67
CA SER A 97 -9.45 17.82 9.71
C SER A 97 -9.86 16.46 9.15
N PHE A 98 -10.85 15.83 9.79
CA PHE A 98 -11.41 14.54 9.37
C PHE A 98 -12.92 14.67 9.17
N ASN A 99 -13.47 14.04 8.13
CA ASN A 99 -14.90 14.02 7.86
C ASN A 99 -15.60 12.96 8.73
N THR A 100 -16.09 13.35 9.90
CA THR A 100 -16.60 12.47 10.96
C THR A 100 -17.45 11.26 10.53
N PRO A 101 -18.44 11.33 9.62
CA PRO A 101 -19.27 10.18 9.24
C PRO A 101 -18.52 8.99 8.64
N HIS A 102 -17.35 9.21 8.02
CA HIS A 102 -16.61 8.14 7.32
C HIS A 102 -15.38 7.66 8.09
N TRP A 103 -15.12 8.25 9.26
CA TRP A 103 -14.00 7.87 10.12
C TRP A 103 -14.50 7.21 11.39
N ARG A 104 -14.01 6.00 11.65
CA ARG A 104 -14.09 5.37 12.97
C ARG A 104 -12.97 5.95 13.82
N VAL A 105 -13.32 6.61 14.91
CA VAL A 105 -12.38 7.33 15.77
C VAL A 105 -12.43 6.79 17.20
N SER A 106 -11.26 6.61 17.78
CA SER A 106 -11.05 6.31 19.20
C SER A 106 -9.84 7.09 19.73
N PRO A 107 -9.48 6.99 21.02
CA PRO A 107 -8.32 7.70 21.56
C PRO A 107 -6.95 7.24 21.04
N TRP A 108 -6.85 6.06 20.41
CA TRP A 108 -5.60 5.50 19.86
C TRP A 108 -5.69 5.05 18.41
N HIS A 109 -6.89 5.04 17.83
CA HIS A 109 -7.12 4.48 16.50
C HIS A 109 -8.05 5.36 15.69
N LEU A 110 -7.68 5.58 14.44
CA LEU A 110 -8.45 6.26 13.41
C LEU A 110 -8.48 5.37 12.17
N MET A 111 -9.66 5.05 11.63
CA MET A 111 -9.78 4.17 10.46
C MET A 111 -10.92 4.56 9.54
N THR A 112 -10.70 4.35 8.25
CA THR A 112 -11.74 4.42 7.21
C THR A 112 -11.48 3.35 6.14
N ASP A 113 -12.56 2.88 5.55
CA ASP A 113 -12.62 2.01 4.38
C ASP A 113 -13.43 2.65 3.23
N ASP A 114 -13.80 3.93 3.38
CA ASP A 114 -14.48 4.71 2.33
C ASP A 114 -13.45 5.19 1.27
N PRO A 115 -13.53 4.74 0.01
CA PRO A 115 -12.50 5.04 -0.98
C PRO A 115 -12.36 6.53 -1.32
N ALA A 116 -13.47 7.28 -1.30
CA ALA A 116 -13.46 8.72 -1.57
C ALA A 116 -12.75 9.49 -0.45
N THR A 117 -13.06 9.15 0.80
CA THR A 117 -12.42 9.70 2.00
C THR A 117 -10.92 9.38 2.03
N ILE A 118 -10.53 8.13 1.72
CA ILE A 118 -9.11 7.75 1.61
C ILE A 118 -8.42 8.60 0.54
N THR A 119 -9.02 8.73 -0.64
CA THR A 119 -8.43 9.49 -1.76
C THR A 119 -8.24 10.96 -1.40
N ALA A 120 -9.25 11.61 -0.81
CA ALA A 120 -9.17 13.00 -0.37
C ALA A 120 -8.12 13.20 0.73
N PHE A 121 -8.03 12.26 1.67
CA PHE A 121 -7.01 12.28 2.71
C PHE A 121 -5.60 12.15 2.14
N LEU A 122 -5.36 11.17 1.25
CA LEU A 122 -4.06 10.98 0.61
C LEU A 122 -3.67 12.19 -0.26
N GLN A 123 -4.61 12.83 -0.95
CA GLN A 123 -4.38 14.10 -1.66
C GLN A 123 -3.91 15.21 -0.74
N THR A 124 -4.43 15.25 0.49
CA THR A 124 -4.07 16.27 1.48
C THR A 124 -2.65 16.04 2.03
N ILE A 125 -2.25 14.78 2.25
CA ILE A 125 -1.01 14.47 2.98
C ILE A 125 0.18 14.11 2.09
N GLN A 126 -0.01 13.72 0.83
CA GLN A 126 1.08 13.15 0.02
C GLN A 126 2.24 14.11 -0.27
N ASP A 127 2.02 15.43 -0.16
CA ASP A 127 3.02 16.48 -0.38
C ASP A 127 3.42 17.20 0.93
N ALA A 128 2.90 16.76 2.08
CA ALA A 128 3.24 17.29 3.39
C ALA A 128 4.47 16.59 3.98
N GLN A 129 5.00 17.11 5.11
CA GLN A 129 6.22 16.58 5.73
C GLN A 129 5.93 15.54 6.81
N ALA A 130 5.00 15.83 7.72
CA ALA A 130 4.70 14.93 8.83
C ALA A 130 3.28 15.09 9.38
N ILE A 131 2.75 13.99 9.91
CA ILE A 131 1.61 14.00 10.84
C ILE A 131 2.16 13.87 12.26
N THR A 132 1.77 14.77 13.16
CA THR A 132 2.23 14.78 14.57
C THR A 132 1.05 14.78 15.53
N LEU A 133 1.30 14.39 16.78
CA LEU A 133 0.31 14.48 17.84
C LEU A 133 0.51 15.78 18.63
N LYS A 134 -0.53 16.61 18.73
CA LYS A 134 -0.52 17.83 19.55
C LYS A 134 -0.15 17.50 21.00
N LYS A 135 0.85 18.22 21.53
CA LYS A 135 1.42 18.00 22.89
C LYS A 135 1.97 16.57 23.11
N GLY A 136 2.36 15.86 22.04
CA GLY A 136 3.00 14.54 22.10
C GLY A 136 4.34 14.53 21.37
N VAL A 137 5.09 13.44 21.51
CA VAL A 137 6.36 13.19 20.80
C VAL A 137 6.18 12.34 19.54
N GLN A 138 4.96 11.83 19.33
CA GLN A 138 4.55 11.03 18.18
C GLN A 138 4.74 11.80 16.88
N THR A 139 5.47 11.20 15.94
CA THR A 139 5.70 11.76 14.61
C THR A 139 5.65 10.66 13.56
N LEU A 140 4.81 10.86 12.55
CA LEU A 140 4.69 10.04 11.37
C LEU A 140 5.27 10.84 10.21
N SER A 141 6.42 10.40 9.71
CA SER A 141 7.07 11.02 8.54
C SER A 141 6.30 10.67 7.26
N LEU A 142 6.03 11.67 6.44
CA LEU A 142 5.41 11.52 5.13
C LEU A 142 6.45 11.43 4.00
N ALA A 143 7.75 11.51 4.34
CA ALA A 143 8.84 11.39 3.39
C ALA A 143 8.81 10.01 2.71
N GLY A 144 8.54 10.01 1.40
CA GLY A 144 8.43 8.78 0.60
C GLY A 144 7.00 8.24 0.43
N LEU A 145 6.00 8.84 1.08
CA LEU A 145 4.59 8.43 0.93
C LEU A 145 4.14 8.49 -0.53
N LYS A 146 4.35 9.62 -1.22
CA LYS A 146 3.94 9.78 -2.62
C LYS A 146 4.56 8.74 -3.55
N ALA A 147 5.85 8.42 -3.33
CA ALA A 147 6.54 7.38 -4.10
C ALA A 147 5.99 5.98 -3.79
N ALA A 148 5.67 5.70 -2.53
CA ALA A 148 5.01 4.46 -2.12
C ALA A 148 3.62 4.32 -2.76
N LEU A 149 2.81 5.39 -2.79
CA LEU A 149 1.50 5.41 -3.46
C LEU A 149 1.63 5.15 -4.96
N LEU A 150 2.57 5.83 -5.63
CA LEU A 150 2.84 5.63 -7.06
C LEU A 150 3.28 4.20 -7.35
N PHE A 151 4.08 3.59 -6.47
CA PHE A 151 4.49 2.20 -6.60
C PHE A 151 3.30 1.23 -6.49
N ILE A 152 2.38 1.45 -5.54
CA ILE A 152 1.14 0.66 -5.44
C ILE A 152 0.29 0.83 -6.70
N ASP A 153 0.13 2.05 -7.20
CA ASP A 153 -0.58 2.32 -8.46
C ASP A 153 0.08 1.60 -9.64
N ALA A 154 1.40 1.61 -9.74
CA ALA A 154 2.13 0.90 -10.79
C ALA A 154 1.98 -0.62 -10.68
N GLN A 155 2.11 -1.18 -9.48
CA GLN A 155 1.95 -2.63 -9.26
C GLN A 155 0.55 -3.11 -9.64
N GLN A 156 -0.47 -2.30 -9.38
CA GLN A 156 -1.86 -2.60 -9.70
C GLN A 156 -2.28 -2.11 -11.09
N LYS A 157 -1.37 -1.52 -11.87
CA LYS A 157 -1.62 -0.94 -13.20
C LYS A 157 -2.75 0.10 -13.20
N ARG A 158 -2.74 1.00 -12.22
CA ARG A 158 -3.70 2.10 -12.09
C ARG A 158 -3.18 3.44 -12.60
N VAL A 159 -1.88 3.62 -12.80
CA VAL A 159 -1.32 4.87 -13.31
C VAL A 159 -1.99 5.24 -14.63
N GLY A 160 -2.50 6.46 -14.77
CA GLY A 160 -3.28 6.89 -15.93
C GLY A 160 -4.79 6.60 -15.86
N SER A 161 -5.25 5.84 -14.87
CA SER A 161 -6.68 5.64 -14.61
C SER A 161 -7.26 6.69 -13.67
N GLU A 162 -8.59 6.81 -13.68
CA GLU A 162 -9.35 7.66 -12.75
C GLU A 162 -9.16 7.24 -11.28
N THR A 163 -8.82 5.97 -11.05
CA THR A 163 -8.68 5.36 -9.72
C THR A 163 -7.26 5.42 -9.14
N ALA A 164 -6.30 5.99 -9.88
CA ALA A 164 -4.94 6.19 -9.35
C ALA A 164 -4.97 7.16 -8.15
N TRP A 165 -4.10 6.96 -7.18
CA TRP A 165 -3.86 7.97 -6.14
C TRP A 165 -2.84 9.00 -6.59
N VAL A 166 -1.83 8.57 -7.37
CA VAL A 166 -0.79 9.42 -7.97
C VAL A 166 -0.80 9.22 -9.48
N GLY A 167 -0.73 10.32 -10.25
CA GLY A 167 -0.76 10.24 -11.71
C GLY A 167 -2.12 9.79 -12.25
N LYS A 168 -3.20 10.37 -11.71
CA LYS A 168 -4.57 10.18 -12.24
C LYS A 168 -4.63 10.56 -13.72
N GLY A 169 -5.37 9.77 -14.47
CA GLY A 169 -5.76 10.07 -15.84
C GLY A 169 -7.23 9.74 -16.08
N ASN A 170 -7.58 9.56 -17.34
CA ASN A 170 -8.97 9.42 -17.78
C ASN A 170 -9.33 7.97 -18.18
N GLU A 171 -8.43 7.00 -17.97
CA GLU A 171 -8.78 5.61 -18.25
C GLU A 171 -9.84 5.12 -17.25
N PRO A 172 -10.90 4.46 -17.72
CA PRO A 172 -11.99 4.03 -16.86
C PRO A 172 -11.50 2.98 -15.87
N PRO A 173 -12.15 2.81 -14.70
CA PRO A 173 -11.74 1.83 -13.67
C PRO A 173 -11.60 0.39 -14.19
N LEU A 174 -12.34 0.03 -15.23
CA LEU A 174 -12.28 -1.29 -15.87
C LEU A 174 -10.99 -1.53 -16.68
N SER A 175 -10.17 -0.51 -16.94
CA SER A 175 -8.83 -0.70 -17.54
C SER A 175 -7.85 -1.36 -16.55
N VAL A 176 -8.14 -1.28 -15.24
CA VAL A 176 -7.35 -1.91 -14.18
C VAL A 176 -7.58 -3.42 -14.22
N PRO A 177 -6.52 -4.24 -14.40
CA PRO A 177 -6.66 -5.68 -14.50
C PRO A 177 -7.19 -6.28 -13.19
N PRO A 178 -7.99 -7.36 -13.25
CA PRO A 178 -8.40 -8.08 -12.06
C PRO A 178 -7.20 -8.63 -11.29
N ALA A 179 -7.39 -8.89 -9.99
CA ALA A 179 -6.39 -9.56 -9.19
C ALA A 179 -5.98 -10.90 -9.84
N PRO A 180 -4.69 -11.22 -9.95
CA PRO A 180 -4.23 -12.53 -10.40
C PRO A 180 -4.86 -13.67 -9.58
N ALA A 181 -5.21 -14.76 -10.27
CA ALA A 181 -5.70 -15.97 -9.60
C ALA A 181 -4.60 -16.55 -8.71
N LEU A 182 -4.99 -16.98 -7.50
CA LEU A 182 -4.09 -17.71 -6.60
C LEU A 182 -3.71 -19.04 -7.27
N LYS A 183 -2.45 -19.17 -7.67
CA LYS A 183 -1.86 -20.48 -7.93
C LYS A 183 -1.54 -21.08 -6.56
N GLY A 184 -2.15 -22.22 -6.23
CA GLY A 184 -1.86 -22.92 -4.98
C GLY A 184 -0.36 -23.16 -4.87
N SER A 185 0.25 -22.71 -3.77
CA SER A 185 1.60 -23.11 -3.44
C SER A 185 1.60 -24.64 -3.30
N PRO A 186 2.58 -25.37 -3.86
CA PRO A 186 2.73 -26.78 -3.53
C PRO A 186 2.86 -26.85 -2.01
N SER A 187 1.99 -27.66 -1.37
CA SER A 187 2.08 -27.84 0.06
C SER A 187 3.50 -28.32 0.37
N LEU A 188 4.20 -27.60 1.24
CA LEU A 188 5.37 -28.18 1.87
C LEU A 188 4.82 -29.39 2.62
N ILE A 189 5.03 -30.58 2.08
CA ILE A 189 4.79 -31.84 2.78
C ILE A 189 5.51 -31.67 4.11
N GLN A 190 4.75 -31.49 5.19
CA GLN A 190 5.28 -31.49 6.55
C GLN A 190 5.98 -32.83 6.71
N ARG A 191 7.30 -32.83 6.58
CA ARG A 191 8.12 -33.96 7.00
C ARG A 191 7.86 -34.08 8.50
N PRO A 192 7.28 -35.19 8.99
CA PRO A 192 7.12 -35.37 10.42
C PRO A 192 8.52 -35.32 11.04
N CYS A 193 8.69 -34.47 12.06
CA CYS A 193 9.89 -34.52 12.89
C CYS A 193 9.95 -35.93 13.49
N ARG A 194 11.07 -36.61 13.28
CA ARG A 194 11.36 -37.94 13.81
C ARG A 194 12.48 -37.82 14.83
#